data_AF-A0A0X1KND8-F1
#
_entry.id   AF-A0A0X1KND8-F1
#
_cell.length_a   1.000
_cell.length_b   1.000
_cell.length_c   1.000
_cell.angle_alpha   90.00
_cell.angle_beta   90.00
_cell.angle_gamma   90.00
#
_symmetry.space_group_name_H-M   'P 1'
#
loop_
_entity.id
_entity.type
_entity.pdbx_description
1 polymer ?
#
loop_
_entity_poly.entity_id
_entity_poly.type
_entity_poly.pdbx_seq_one_letter_code
_entity_poly.pdbx_strand_id
1 'polypeptide(L)' 'MAKVDNVEIVGRVGANGRVVIPRDIRDLLNIEDGDFVRIVITEVIKVPKSAKTTKKRKKK' A
#
# COMPACT_ATOMS: atom_id res chain seq x y z
N MET A 1 25.73 0.80 -9.37
CA MET A 1 24.71 0.53 -10.40
C MET A 1 23.52 -0.07 -9.67
N ALA A 2 22.50 0.75 -9.33
CA ALA A 2 21.37 0.28 -8.52
C ALA A 2 20.55 -0.71 -9.34
N LYS A 3 20.35 -1.90 -8.81
CA LYS A 3 19.52 -2.95 -9.39
C LYS A 3 18.08 -2.45 -9.31
N VAL A 4 17.46 -2.21 -10.45
CA VAL A 4 16.04 -1.80 -10.52
C VAL A 4 15.22 -3.08 -10.42
N ASP A 5 15.02 -3.57 -9.20
CA ASP A 5 14.11 -4.67 -8.93
C ASP A 5 12.68 -4.09 -8.98
N ASN A 6 11.99 -4.31 -10.10
CA ASN A 6 10.61 -3.86 -10.29
C ASN A 6 9.68 -4.72 -9.43
N VAL A 7 9.36 -4.26 -8.22
CA VAL A 7 8.39 -4.90 -7.32
C VAL A 7 7.05 -4.18 -7.42
N GLU A 8 6.02 -4.89 -7.87
CA GLU A 8 4.66 -4.38 -7.94
C GLU A 8 3.89 -4.72 -6.66
N ILE A 9 3.26 -3.70 -6.07
CA ILE A 9 2.46 -3.85 -4.85
C ILE A 9 1.07 -3.25 -5.07
N VAL A 10 0.04 -4.06 -4.85
CA VAL A 10 -1.35 -3.58 -4.87
C VAL A 10 -1.81 -3.37 -3.43
N GLY A 11 -1.93 -2.10 -3.05
CA GLY A 11 -2.30 -1.70 -1.69
C GLY A 11 -3.45 -0.71 -1.69
N ARG A 12 -4.26 -0.74 -0.63
CA ARG A 12 -5.20 0.37 -0.35
C ARG A 12 -4.44 1.54 0.24
N VAL A 13 -4.74 2.73 -0.25
CA VAL A 13 -4.26 3.97 0.37
C VAL A 13 -4.93 4.13 1.73
N GLY A 14 -4.10 4.27 2.78
CA GLY A 14 -4.55 4.43 4.16
C GLY A 14 -5.09 5.84 4.45
N ALA A 15 -5.40 6.09 5.73
CA ALA A 15 -5.72 7.43 6.19
C ALA A 15 -4.56 8.39 5.87
N ASN A 16 -4.89 9.63 5.48
CA ASN A 16 -3.93 10.68 5.11
C ASN A 16 -3.09 10.40 3.86
N GLY A 17 -3.56 9.52 2.96
CA GLY A 17 -2.85 9.30 1.69
C GLY A 17 -1.59 8.44 1.79
N ARG A 18 -1.37 7.77 2.93
CA ARG A 18 -0.17 6.96 3.16
C ARG A 18 -0.29 5.60 2.46
N VAL A 19 0.77 5.19 1.78
CA VAL A 19 0.95 3.84 1.25
C VAL A 19 1.88 3.09 2.20
N VAL A 20 1.50 1.87 2.59
CA VAL A 20 2.31 1.03 3.46
C VAL A 20 3.10 0.07 2.59
N ILE A 21 4.42 0.10 2.73
CA ILE A 21 5.31 -0.92 2.15
C ILE A 21 5.36 -2.09 3.16
N PRO A 22 4.89 -3.29 2.79
CA PRO A 22 4.98 -4.49 3.63
C PRO A 22 6.42 -4.79 4.03
N ARG A 23 6.61 -5.42 5.21
CA ARG A 23 7.94 -5.80 5.71
C ARG A 23 8.69 -6.71 4.75
N ASP A 24 8.00 -7.69 4.16
CA ASP A 24 8.61 -8.64 3.23
C ASP A 24 9.33 -7.95 2.07
N ILE A 25 8.76 -6.84 1.56
CA ILE A 25 9.35 -6.06 0.47
C ILE A 25 10.50 -5.18 0.98
N ARG A 26 10.38 -4.62 2.18
CA ARG A 26 11.48 -3.88 2.82
C ARG A 26 12.70 -4.77 3.00
N ASP A 27 12.49 -6.00 3.47
CA ASP A 27 13.56 -6.97 3.72
C ASP A 27 14.18 -7.46 2.41
N LEU A 28 13.36 -7.70 1.38
CA LEU A 28 13.83 -8.16 0.07
C LEU A 28 14.66 -7.10 -0.67
N LEU A 29 14.29 -5.83 -0.53
CA LEU A 29 14.98 -4.69 -1.15
C LEU A 29 16.01 -4.02 -0.21
N ASN A 30 16.18 -4.51 1.02
CA ASN A 30 17.00 -3.88 2.07
C ASN A 30 16.72 -2.37 2.23
N ILE A 31 15.45 -2.01 2.33
CA ILE A 31 15.02 -0.62 2.55
C ILE A 31 15.03 -0.33 4.05
N GLU A 32 15.79 0.67 4.47
CA GLU A 32 15.83 1.14 5.86
C GLU A 32 15.02 2.45 6.06
N ASP A 33 14.65 2.72 7.31
CA ASP A 33 13.95 3.96 7.66
C ASP A 33 14.90 5.16 7.47
N GLY A 34 14.67 5.93 6.42
CA GLY A 34 15.52 7.06 6.02
C GLY A 34 15.90 7.03 4.54
N ASP A 35 15.71 5.89 3.88
CA ASP A 35 16.02 5.75 2.45
C ASP A 35 15.01 6.47 1.56
N PHE A 36 15.54 7.09 0.50
CA PHE A 36 14.73 7.69 -0.55
C PHE A 36 14.27 6.63 -1.54
N VAL A 37 12.96 6.38 -1.56
CA VAL A 37 12.31 5.49 -2.53
C VAL A 37 11.54 6.31 -3.57
N ARG A 38 11.74 5.98 -4.85
CA ARG A 38 10.93 6.53 -5.96
C ARG A 38 9.69 5.67 -6.14
N ILE A 39 8.51 6.27 -5.98
CA ILE A 39 7.22 5.60 -6.16
C ILE A 39 6.65 6.02 -7.52
N VAL A 40 6.23 5.06 -8.34
CA VAL A 40 5.50 5.31 -9.59
C VAL A 40 4.11 4.73 -9.46
N ILE A 41 3.08 5.55 -9.66
CA ILE A 41 1.68 5.11 -9.65
C ILE A 41 1.29 4.82 -11.10
N THR A 42 1.18 3.54 -11.45
CA THR A 42 0.78 3.09 -12.80
C THR A 42 -0.74 3.08 -12.98
N GLU A 43 -1.51 2.61 -11.99
CA GLU A 43 -2.96 2.50 -12.09
C GLU A 43 -3.68 2.92 -10.79
N VAL A 44 -4.85 3.55 -10.93
CA VAL A 44 -5.70 3.96 -9.80
C VAL A 44 -7.06 3.27 -9.88
N ILE A 45 -7.24 2.21 -9.09
CA ILE A 45 -8.52 1.50 -8.98
C ILE A 45 -9.40 2.23 -7.95
N LYS A 46 -10.34 3.04 -8.43
CA LYS A 46 -11.32 3.74 -7.58
C LYS A 46 -12.37 2.75 -7.09
N VAL A 47 -12.26 2.31 -5.84
CA VAL A 47 -13.34 1.53 -5.21
C VAL A 47 -14.50 2.49 -4.89
N PRO A 48 -15.72 2.28 -5.44
CA PRO A 48 -16.84 3.17 -5.18
C PRO A 48 -17.18 3.18 -3.68
N LYS A 49 -17.34 4.37 -3.11
CA LYS A 49 -17.62 4.60 -1.68
C LYS A 49 -18.95 4.02 -1.17
N SER A 50 -19.74 3.33 -2.00
CA SER A 50 -21.10 2.88 -1.68
C SER A 50 -21.20 1.59 -0.83
N ALA A 51 -20.08 0.93 -0.49
CA ALA A 51 -20.10 -0.37 0.21
C ALA A 51 -19.66 -0.32 1.69
N LYS A 52 -19.76 0.83 2.38
CA LYS A 52 -19.39 0.94 3.82
C LYS A 52 -20.57 1.12 4.79
N THR A 53 -21.80 0.84 4.37
CA THR A 53 -22.96 0.82 5.28
C THR A 53 -23.33 -0.62 5.61
N THR A 54 -23.50 -0.90 6.91
CA THR A 54 -24.04 -2.13 7.53
C THR A 54 -23.11 -3.32 7.82
N LYS A 55 -22.33 -3.19 8.90
CA LYS A 55 -22.25 -4.27 9.92
C LYS A 55 -22.32 -3.68 11.33
N LYS A 56 -23.39 -2.92 11.58
CA LYS A 56 -23.86 -2.56 12.92
C LYS A 56 -25.06 -3.47 13.23
N ARG A 57 -24.84 -4.64 13.83
CA ARG A 57 -25.74 -5.33 14.79
C ARG A 57 -25.43 -6.83 14.96
N LYS A 58 -25.53 -7.24 16.23
CA LYS A 58 -25.76 -8.58 16.81
C LYS A 58 -24.56 -9.53 16.98
N LYS A 59 -24.00 -9.50 18.19
CA LYS A 59 -23.76 -10.67 19.05
C LYS A 59 -24.14 -10.21 20.47
N LYS A 60 -25.41 -10.35 20.83
CA LYS A 60 -26.05 -11.47 21.55
C LYS A 60 -25.56 -11.52 23.00
#